data_AF-A0A830C865-F1
#
_entry.id   AF-A0A830C865-F1
#
_cell.length_a   1.000
_cell.length_b   1.000
_cell.length_c   1.000
_cell.angle_alpha   90.00
_cell.angle_beta   90.00
_cell.angle_gamma   90.00
#
_symmetry.space_group_name_H-M   'P 1'
#
loop_
_entity.id
_entity.type
_entity.pdbx_description
1 polymer ?
#
loop_
_entity_poly.entity_id
_entity_poly.type
_entity_poly.pdbx_seq_one_letter_code
_entity_poly.pdbx_strand_id
1 'polypeptide(L)' 'GAVEAHESRSSKAGLEFPVGHIAHFLKASKYAEHVGDETLVYLAAIFEYLAAKVLVF' A
#
# COMPACT_ATOMS: atom_id res chain seq x y z
N GLY A 1 -25.26 17.55 -6.28
CA GLY A 1 -24.88 16.14 -6.29
C GLY A 1 -23.68 15.98 -5.38
N ALA A 2 -23.72 15.04 -4.44
CA ALA A 2 -22.59 14.79 -3.56
C ALA A 2 -21.41 14.26 -4.39
N VAL A 3 -20.23 14.84 -4.22
CA VAL A 3 -18.99 14.30 -4.79
C VAL A 3 -18.70 13.02 -4.01
N GLU A 4 -18.69 11.87 -4.67
CA GLU A 4 -18.28 10.63 -4.02
C GLU A 4 -16.82 10.76 -3.56
N ALA A 5 -16.59 10.52 -2.27
CA ALA A 5 -15.26 10.62 -1.71
C ALA A 5 -14.35 9.54 -2.32
N HIS A 6 -13.20 9.93 -2.85
CA HIS A 6 -12.24 9.00 -3.42
C HIS A 6 -11.57 8.19 -2.29
N GLU A 7 -12.01 6.95 -2.10
CA GLU A 7 -11.41 6.03 -1.13
C GLU A 7 -9.97 5.68 -1.53
N SER A 8 -9.05 5.73 -0.56
CA SER A 8 -7.65 5.37 -0.81
C SER A 8 -7.49 3.85 -0.90
N ARG A 9 -6.50 3.40 -1.69
CA ARG A 9 -6.15 1.96 -1.77
C ARG A 9 -5.77 1.36 -0.41
N SER A 10 -5.19 2.17 0.49
CA SER A 10 -4.90 1.77 1.87
C SER A 10 -6.18 1.59 2.69
N SER A 11 -7.10 2.55 2.62
CA SER A 11 -8.39 2.50 3.32
C SER A 11 -9.22 1.29 2.87
N LYS A 12 -9.27 1.04 1.56
CA LYS A 12 -9.95 -0.13 0.98
C LYS A 12 -9.34 -1.46 1.43
N ALA A 13 -8.02 -1.48 1.67
CA ALA A 13 -7.30 -2.67 2.13
C ALA A 13 -7.27 -2.83 3.66
N GLY A 14 -7.75 -1.84 4.41
CA GLY A 14 -7.67 -1.83 5.88
C GLY A 14 -6.25 -1.76 6.42
N LEU A 15 -5.34 -1.10 5.70
CA LEU A 15 -3.93 -0.94 6.09
C LEU A 15 -3.62 0.52 6.44
N GLU A 16 -2.82 0.72 7.49
CA GLU A 16 -2.26 2.02 7.88
C GLU A 16 -1.10 2.40 6.93
N PHE A 17 -0.35 1.40 6.44
CA PHE A 17 0.74 1.64 5.52
C PHE A 17 0.25 2.09 4.12
N PRO A 18 0.98 3.01 3.46
CA PRO A 18 0.51 3.63 2.23
C PRO A 18 0.72 2.75 0.98
N VAL A 19 -0.30 1.98 0.59
CA VAL A 19 -0.32 1.10 -0.60
C VAL A 19 -0.04 1.89 -1.88
N GLY A 20 -0.63 3.09 -2.01
CA GLY A 20 -0.44 3.94 -3.18
C GLY A 20 1.00 4.47 -3.33
N HIS A 21 1.69 4.70 -2.21
CA HIS A 21 3.06 5.20 -2.21
C HIS A 21 4.05 4.09 -2.59
N ILE A 22 3.83 2.88 -2.09
CA ILE A 22 4.59 1.69 -2.50
C ILE A 22 4.46 1.47 -4.01
N ALA A 23 3.24 1.58 -4.56
CA ALA A 23 3.01 1.47 -5.99
C ALA A 23 3.79 2.52 -6.80
N HIS A 24 3.87 3.76 -6.30
CA HIS A 24 4.64 4.82 -6.94
C HIS A 24 6.13 4.47 -6.99
N PHE A 25 6.72 4.05 -5.87
CA PHE A 25 8.12 3.64 -5.83
C PHE A 25 8.43 2.45 -6.74
N LEU A 26 7.55 1.43 -6.75
CA LEU A 26 7.79 0.26 -7.59
C LEU A 26 7.80 0.59 -9.09
N LYS A 27 6.94 1.51 -9.51
CA LYS A 27 6.88 2.01 -10.90
C LYS A 27 8.08 2.91 -11.22
N ALA A 28 8.44 3.82 -10.31
CA ALA A 28 9.54 4.76 -10.51
C ALA A 28 10.89 4.04 -10.68
N SER A 29 11.11 2.99 -9.90
CA SER A 29 12.33 2.17 -9.95
C SER A 29 12.31 1.08 -11.02
N LYS A 30 11.23 0.97 -11.82
CA LYS A 30 11.06 -0.02 -12.90
C LYS A 30 11.34 -1.46 -12.44
N TYR A 31 10.88 -1.83 -11.25
CA TYR A 31 11.11 -3.18 -10.70
C TYR A 31 10.46 -4.29 -11.54
N ALA A 32 9.34 -3.99 -12.19
CA ALA A 32 8.66 -4.88 -13.12
C ALA A 32 7.87 -4.07 -14.15
N GLU A 33 7.59 -4.67 -15.29
CA GLU A 33 6.71 -4.07 -16.32
C GLU A 33 5.26 -3.94 -15.82
N HIS A 34 4.80 -4.91 -15.02
CA HIS A 34 3.49 -4.90 -14.39
C HIS A 34 3.59 -5.32 -12.92
N VAL A 35 2.84 -4.63 -12.06
CA VAL A 35 2.71 -4.95 -10.63
C VAL A 35 1.22 -5.00 -10.31
N GLY A 36 0.72 -6.17 -9.91
CA GLY A 36 -0.68 -6.38 -9.55
C GLY A 36 -1.04 -5.70 -8.23
N ASP A 37 -2.31 -5.34 -8.08
CA ASP A 37 -2.80 -4.64 -6.87
C ASP A 37 -2.66 -5.50 -5.61
N GLU A 38 -2.86 -6.82 -5.72
CA GLU A 38 -2.64 -7.77 -4.63
C GLU A 38 -1.20 -7.78 -4.13
N THR A 39 -0.23 -7.58 -5.02
CA THR A 39 1.20 -7.52 -4.66
C THR A 39 1.48 -6.27 -3.81
N LEU A 40 0.85 -5.15 -4.17
CA LEU A 40 0.99 -3.89 -3.44
C LEU A 40 0.40 -3.98 -2.03
N VAL A 41 -0.78 -4.59 -1.91
CA VAL A 41 -1.44 -4.82 -0.61
C VAL A 41 -0.63 -5.79 0.24
N TYR A 42 -0.14 -6.89 -0.35
CA TYR A 42 0.68 -7.87 0.38
C TYR A 42 1.98 -7.26 0.90
N LEU A 43 2.68 -6.47 0.08
CA LEU A 43 3.90 -5.81 0.48
C LEU A 43 3.65 -4.76 1.58
N ALA A 44 2.58 -3.97 1.46
CA ALA A 44 2.17 -3.01 2.47
C ALA A 44 1.88 -3.70 3.82
N ALA A 45 1.17 -4.82 3.81
CA ALA A 45 0.85 -5.60 5.01
C ALA A 45 2.11 -6.16 5.69
N ILE A 46 3.09 -6.66 4.92
CA ILE A 46 4.37 -7.12 5.48
C ILE A 46 5.11 -5.96 6.15
N PHE A 47 5.19 -4.79 5.51
CA PHE A 47 5.87 -3.64 6.08
C PHE A 47 5.18 -3.13 7.34
N GLU A 48 3.86 -3.08 7.35
CA GLU A 48 3.08 -2.71 8.54
C GLU A 48 3.32 -3.68 9.69
N TYR A 49 3.28 -4.98 9.42
CA TYR A 49 3.57 -6.01 10.42
C TYR A 49 4.99 -5.90 10.98
N LEU A 50 6.00 -5.72 10.13
CA LEU A 50 7.38 -5.60 10.56
C LEU A 50 7.60 -4.32 11.38
N ALA A 51 7.05 -3.19 10.94
CA ALA A 51 7.13 -1.93 11.68
C ALA A 51 6.43 -2.03 13.04
N ALA A 52 5.21 -2.57 13.07
CA ALA A 52 4.48 -2.80 14.31
C ALA A 52 5.27 -3.68 15.27
N LYS A 53 5.92 -4.74 14.78
CA LYS A 53 6.74 -5.62 15.63
C LYS A 53 7.97 -4.95 16.20
N VAL A 54 8.65 -4.10 15.44
CA VAL A 54 9.83 -3.38 15.92
C VAL A 54 9.45 -2.27 16.89
N LEU A 55 8.33 -1.59 16.65
CA LEU A 55 7.86 -0.49 17.51
C LEU A 55 7.20 -0.96 18.81
N VAL A 56 6.62 -2.17 18.81
CA VAL A 56 5.95 -2.76 19.99
C VAL A 56 6.91 -3.59 20.85
N PHE A 57 8.08 -3.98 20.33
CA PHE A 57 9.16 -4.56 21.12
C PHE A 57 9.85 -3.49 21.98
#